data_AF-A0AA88SY00-F1
#
_entry.id   AF-A0AA88SY00-F1
#
_cell.length_a   1.000
_cell.length_b   1.000
_cell.length_c   1.000
_cell.angle_alpha   90.00
_cell.angle_beta   90.00
_cell.angle_gamma   90.00
#
_symmetry.space_group_name_H-M   'P 1'
#
loop_
_entity.id
_entity.type
_entity.pdbx_description
1 polymer ?
#
loop_
_entity_poly.entity_id
_entity_poly.type
_entity_poly.pdbx_seq_one_letter_code
_entity_poly.pdbx_strand_id
1 'polypeptide(L)'
;MDTWNCGIGILLMSVISATLGLQVSIPQPTYDVARGDEVIITCSFQPKNPVNRLIVVSWTGEPDGSFDDEGISFGTFYSDDNHVDINAMYEGKAFIETDVNKKESKLMLKQVTLRESRRIKCLLQIPGDTEGQTSDSTSLVVLVAPSDPVCKIKGTAEYGQNISLTCVSEEGSPAPTYQWQSYDVKNIPRPLPPKTTEKDGVLSLFNVSRDTSGYFICTSANKIRSAKCNLTLSVMPSTLKIGATAGIIGGCVAGVAVLVLIIYCCCRNKRQAEEFAMEPPVIEYHDVPKQEKQEDGSGVVRKTSIEGCIDLRGRYETEKDSERHNDRRDIYSRGRNEGRQERYDDRKPYNNDQQNHYNDRRSQYDDLRDQYGDDRKNPYDGRKDCFSDQQDRYGDQRDRQDDRQDRFDDHRERYDDRQDHSDDHRDRYKDRKDCSDDHRDRYGNQKEHYSGPRDSYDNIHDSYDNGRDNYRQNRYDDDRRSFDDRRQDYDDRQDRYDNHRYRYRDRQDDYNDHRDRYERQGQYTDGHDY
;
A
#
# COMPACT_ATOMS: atom_id res chain seq x y z
N MET A 1 5.14 -78.65 45.41
CA MET A 1 4.96 -77.39 46.15
C MET A 1 5.08 -76.25 45.16
N ASP A 2 3.96 -76.06 44.46
CA ASP A 2 3.24 -74.81 44.27
C ASP A 2 3.91 -73.68 43.48
N THR A 3 3.63 -73.71 42.17
CA THR A 3 3.59 -72.56 41.28
C THR A 3 2.18 -71.97 41.26
N TRP A 4 1.95 -70.88 41.98
CA TRP A 4 0.82 -69.97 41.78
C TRP A 4 1.35 -68.53 41.79
N ASN A 5 1.19 -67.81 40.67
CA ASN A 5 0.53 -66.52 40.73
C ASN A 5 0.06 -66.06 39.35
N CYS A 6 -1.26 -65.90 39.28
CA CYS A 6 -2.02 -65.29 38.23
C CYS A 6 -1.57 -63.85 37.97
N GLY A 7 -1.46 -63.50 36.69
CA GLY A 7 -1.42 -62.13 36.22
C GLY A 7 -2.19 -62.05 34.91
N ILE A 8 -3.52 -61.99 34.99
CA ILE A 8 -4.40 -61.66 33.87
C ILE A 8 -4.18 -60.19 33.57
N GLY A 9 -3.22 -59.90 32.69
CA GLY A 9 -3.06 -58.59 32.06
C GLY A 9 -4.03 -58.49 30.89
N ILE A 10 -5.15 -57.81 31.12
CA ILE A 10 -6.11 -57.43 30.08
C ILE A 10 -5.38 -56.50 29.11
N LEU A 11 -4.99 -57.05 27.96
CA LEU A 11 -4.41 -56.31 26.85
C LEU A 11 -5.56 -55.60 26.15
N LEU A 12 -5.80 -54.34 26.53
CA LEU A 12 -6.65 -53.41 25.79
C LEU A 12 -6.03 -53.22 24.39
N MET A 13 -6.37 -54.12 23.48
CA MET A 13 -6.27 -53.88 22.05
C MET A 13 -7.21 -52.72 21.76
N SER A 14 -6.67 -51.50 21.78
CA SER A 14 -7.29 -50.38 21.11
C SER A 14 -7.40 -50.78 19.64
N VAL A 15 -8.58 -51.28 19.27
CA VAL A 15 -9.00 -51.32 17.88
C VAL A 15 -9.08 -49.86 17.48
N ILE A 16 -7.96 -49.32 17.02
CA ILE A 16 -7.97 -48.13 16.17
C ILE A 16 -8.71 -48.61 14.94
N SER A 17 -10.04 -48.44 14.94
CA SER A 17 -10.85 -48.51 13.76
C SER A 17 -10.31 -47.44 12.83
N ALA A 18 -9.33 -47.81 12.00
CA ALA A 18 -8.98 -47.05 10.83
C ALA A 18 -10.21 -47.09 9.94
N THR A 19 -11.11 -46.11 10.12
CA THR A 19 -12.13 -45.80 9.15
C THR A 19 -11.38 -45.51 7.86
N LEU A 20 -11.36 -46.49 6.94
CA LEU A 20 -10.86 -46.34 5.58
C LEU A 20 -11.73 -45.25 4.93
N GLY A 21 -11.27 -44.01 4.97
CA GLY A 21 -11.86 -42.89 4.23
C GLY A 21 -11.11 -42.69 2.91
N LEU A 22 -11.63 -41.79 2.07
CA LEU A 22 -10.93 -41.32 0.88
C LEU A 22 -9.54 -40.82 1.27
N GLN A 23 -8.51 -41.25 0.56
CA GLN A 23 -7.14 -40.77 0.74
C GLN A 23 -6.61 -40.18 -0.56
N VAL A 24 -6.33 -38.89 -0.55
CA VAL A 24 -5.67 -38.17 -1.64
C VAL A 24 -4.24 -37.83 -1.21
N SER A 25 -3.27 -38.02 -2.11
CA SER A 25 -1.87 -37.73 -1.84
C SER A 25 -1.10 -37.28 -3.09
N ILE A 26 -0.36 -36.18 -2.93
CA ILE A 26 0.62 -35.67 -3.87
C ILE A 26 2.02 -36.10 -3.36
N PRO A 27 2.88 -36.69 -4.20
CA PRO A 27 4.10 -37.35 -3.75
C PRO A 27 5.18 -36.37 -3.28
N GLN A 28 5.19 -35.14 -3.78
CA GLN A 28 6.19 -34.13 -3.44
C GLN A 28 5.54 -32.92 -2.74
N PRO A 29 6.12 -32.42 -1.65
CA PRO A 29 5.59 -31.27 -0.93
C PRO A 29 5.86 -29.93 -1.65
N THR A 30 6.90 -29.88 -2.50
CA THR A 30 7.30 -28.68 -3.23
C THR A 30 7.82 -29.06 -4.62
N TYR A 31 7.42 -28.29 -5.64
CA TYR A 31 7.93 -28.40 -7.01
C TYR A 31 8.65 -27.10 -7.40
N ASP A 32 9.92 -27.20 -7.76
CA ASP A 32 10.78 -26.10 -8.18
C ASP A 32 10.89 -26.09 -9.72
N VAL A 33 10.45 -25.01 -10.38
CA VAL A 33 10.34 -24.95 -11.85
C VAL A 33 10.81 -23.61 -12.36
N ALA A 34 11.65 -23.54 -13.39
CA ALA A 34 12.05 -22.24 -13.93
C ALA A 34 10.88 -21.56 -14.67
N ARG A 35 10.87 -20.22 -14.66
CA ARG A 35 9.86 -19.44 -15.40
C ARG A 35 9.91 -19.81 -16.89
N GLY A 36 8.75 -20.12 -17.46
CA GLY A 36 8.59 -20.52 -18.85
C GLY A 36 8.71 -22.02 -19.11
N ASP A 37 9.21 -22.79 -18.14
CA ASP A 37 9.30 -24.25 -18.28
C ASP A 37 7.94 -24.91 -18.01
N GLU A 38 7.88 -26.22 -18.26
CA GLU A 38 6.71 -27.05 -17.97
C GLU A 38 6.85 -27.82 -16.65
N VAL A 39 5.73 -28.08 -15.99
CA VAL A 39 5.66 -28.88 -14.77
C VAL A 39 4.50 -29.85 -14.81
N ILE A 40 4.72 -31.03 -14.24
CA ILE A 40 3.71 -32.08 -14.12
C ILE A 40 3.54 -32.41 -12.63
N ILE A 41 2.35 -32.13 -12.11
CA ILE A 41 1.98 -32.42 -10.72
C ILE A 41 1.04 -33.62 -10.74
N THR A 42 1.44 -34.70 -10.07
CA THR A 42 0.65 -35.93 -10.00
C THR A 42 -0.05 -36.03 -8.64
N CYS A 43 -1.33 -36.35 -8.66
CA CYS A 43 -2.18 -36.58 -7.51
C CYS A 43 -2.67 -38.02 -7.56
N SER A 44 -2.31 -38.81 -6.56
CA SER A 44 -2.76 -40.19 -6.38
C SER A 44 -3.92 -40.24 -5.41
N PHE A 45 -4.89 -41.12 -5.63
CA PHE A 45 -6.04 -41.23 -4.74
C PHE A 45 -6.50 -42.66 -4.51
N GLN A 46 -7.09 -42.91 -3.35
CA GLN A 46 -7.65 -44.19 -2.95
C GLN A 46 -9.06 -43.98 -2.38
N PRO A 47 -10.11 -44.23 -3.19
CA PRO A 47 -11.48 -44.16 -2.71
C PRO A 47 -11.77 -45.27 -1.70
N LYS A 48 -12.65 -44.97 -0.74
CA LYS A 48 -13.20 -45.95 0.22
C LYS A 48 -13.99 -47.04 -0.49
N ASN A 49 -14.79 -46.65 -1.49
CA ASN A 49 -15.61 -47.56 -2.26
C ASN A 49 -14.93 -47.96 -3.57
N PRO A 50 -14.91 -49.25 -3.93
CA PRO A 50 -14.26 -49.73 -5.16
C PRO A 50 -15.04 -49.36 -6.43
N VAL A 51 -16.34 -49.08 -6.31
CA VAL A 51 -17.21 -48.68 -7.44
C VAL A 51 -17.74 -47.29 -7.14
N ASN A 52 -17.37 -46.32 -7.97
CA ASN A 52 -17.81 -44.93 -7.86
C ASN A 52 -18.52 -44.54 -9.15
N ARG A 53 -19.73 -43.97 -9.03
CA ARG A 53 -20.54 -43.56 -10.20
C ARG A 53 -20.02 -42.29 -10.86
N LEU A 54 -19.44 -41.40 -10.07
CA LEU A 54 -18.88 -40.13 -10.51
C LEU A 54 -17.69 -39.79 -9.61
N ILE A 55 -16.58 -39.40 -10.22
CA ILE A 55 -15.40 -38.85 -9.57
C ILE A 55 -15.15 -37.50 -10.21
N VAL A 56 -15.13 -36.46 -9.39
CA VAL A 56 -14.79 -35.11 -9.80
C VAL A 56 -13.42 -34.78 -9.22
N VAL A 57 -12.48 -34.37 -10.08
CA VAL A 57 -11.13 -33.97 -9.65
C VAL A 57 -10.93 -32.51 -10.04
N SER A 58 -10.78 -31.63 -9.05
CA SER A 58 -10.55 -30.20 -9.26
C SER A 58 -9.13 -29.82 -8.87
N TRP A 59 -8.45 -29.13 -9.78
CA TRP A 59 -7.14 -28.55 -9.54
C TRP A 59 -7.26 -27.05 -9.31
N THR A 60 -6.87 -26.60 -8.13
CA THR A 60 -6.93 -25.19 -7.74
C THR A 60 -5.61 -24.72 -7.12
N GLY A 61 -5.36 -23.43 -7.13
CA GLY A 61 -4.28 -22.77 -6.39
C GLY A 61 -4.88 -21.95 -5.27
N GLU A 62 -4.43 -22.19 -4.04
CA GLU A 62 -4.87 -21.45 -2.86
C GLU A 62 -4.51 -19.96 -2.99
N PRO A 63 -5.31 -19.06 -2.42
CA PRO A 63 -5.02 -17.63 -2.41
C PRO A 63 -3.81 -17.33 -1.53
N ASP A 64 -2.99 -16.35 -1.91
CA ASP A 64 -1.75 -16.00 -1.22
C ASP A 64 -1.98 -15.15 0.05
N GLY A 65 -3.24 -14.99 0.47
CA GLY A 65 -3.65 -14.25 1.68
C GLY A 65 -3.86 -12.74 1.48
N SER A 66 -3.60 -12.21 0.29
CA SER A 66 -4.01 -10.85 -0.08
C SER A 66 -5.53 -10.77 -0.26
N PHE A 67 -6.14 -9.66 0.17
CA PHE A 67 -7.59 -9.45 0.15
C PHE A 67 -8.22 -9.56 -1.26
N ASP A 68 -7.43 -9.33 -2.31
CA ASP A 68 -7.86 -9.36 -3.72
C ASP A 68 -7.54 -10.69 -4.45
N ASP A 69 -6.91 -11.67 -3.80
CA ASP A 69 -6.60 -12.97 -4.42
C ASP A 69 -7.66 -14.00 -4.05
N GLU A 70 -8.53 -14.34 -5.01
CA GLU A 70 -9.55 -15.38 -4.86
C GLU A 70 -9.00 -16.80 -5.09
N GLY A 71 -7.70 -16.92 -5.40
CA GLY A 71 -7.07 -18.18 -5.80
C GLY A 71 -7.11 -18.39 -7.31
N ILE A 72 -6.63 -19.55 -7.74
CA ILE A 72 -6.61 -19.97 -9.14
C ILE A 72 -7.45 -21.23 -9.28
N SER A 73 -8.27 -21.31 -10.32
CA SER A 73 -8.85 -22.57 -10.76
C SER A 73 -8.19 -22.94 -12.09
N PHE A 74 -7.53 -24.09 -12.14
CA PHE A 74 -6.90 -24.58 -13.37
C PHE A 74 -7.92 -25.33 -14.22
N GLY A 75 -8.76 -26.16 -13.59
CA GLY A 75 -9.81 -26.90 -14.24
C GLY A 75 -10.35 -28.05 -13.38
N THR A 76 -11.40 -28.69 -13.89
CA THR A 76 -12.08 -29.81 -13.25
C THR A 76 -12.26 -30.95 -14.25
N PHE A 77 -11.97 -32.17 -13.82
CA PHE A 77 -12.24 -33.40 -14.57
C PHE A 77 -13.48 -34.10 -14.02
N TYR A 78 -14.31 -34.61 -14.93
CA TYR A 78 -15.53 -35.37 -14.64
C TYR A 78 -15.43 -36.79 -15.24
N SER A 79 -15.62 -37.82 -14.41
CA SER A 79 -15.38 -39.21 -14.83
C SER A 79 -16.56 -39.88 -15.55
N ASP A 80 -17.72 -39.25 -15.63
CA ASP A 80 -18.93 -39.81 -16.24
C ASP A 80 -18.87 -39.83 -17.77
N ASP A 81 -18.35 -38.76 -18.36
CA ASP A 81 -18.10 -38.62 -19.80
C ASP A 81 -16.61 -38.43 -20.14
N ASN A 82 -15.73 -38.51 -19.13
CA ASN A 82 -14.30 -38.19 -19.22
C ASN A 82 -14.04 -36.77 -19.75
N HIS A 83 -14.93 -35.82 -19.45
CA HIS A 83 -14.76 -34.43 -19.82
C HIS A 83 -13.80 -33.70 -18.86
N VAL A 84 -13.02 -32.79 -19.43
CA VAL A 84 -12.16 -31.85 -18.70
C VAL A 84 -12.63 -30.45 -19.04
N ASP A 85 -13.05 -29.72 -18.00
CA ASP A 85 -13.37 -28.30 -18.07
C ASP A 85 -12.16 -27.48 -17.59
N ILE A 86 -11.46 -26.84 -18.52
CA ILE A 86 -10.30 -25.99 -18.22
C ILE A 86 -10.78 -24.56 -18.05
N ASN A 87 -10.28 -23.88 -17.02
CA ASN A 87 -10.62 -22.48 -16.80
C ASN A 87 -10.15 -21.63 -18.01
N ALA A 88 -11.00 -20.69 -18.45
CA ALA A 88 -10.72 -19.82 -19.60
C ALA A 88 -9.34 -19.11 -19.54
N MET A 89 -8.84 -18.76 -18.35
CA MET A 89 -7.50 -18.14 -18.20
C MET A 89 -6.33 -19.10 -18.45
N TYR A 90 -6.60 -20.40 -18.45
CA TYR A 90 -5.63 -21.48 -18.55
C TYR A 90 -5.83 -22.36 -19.80
N GLU A 91 -6.74 -21.99 -20.70
CA GLU A 91 -6.92 -22.67 -21.98
C GLU A 91 -5.60 -22.71 -22.77
N GLY A 92 -5.22 -23.92 -23.21
CA GLY A 92 -3.95 -24.16 -23.93
C GLY A 92 -2.70 -24.10 -23.05
N LYS A 93 -2.81 -23.70 -21.77
CA LYS A 93 -1.70 -23.63 -20.81
C LYS A 93 -1.75 -24.79 -19.81
N ALA A 94 -2.93 -25.08 -19.26
CA ALA A 94 -3.16 -26.20 -18.36
C ALA A 94 -3.79 -27.39 -19.09
N PHE A 95 -3.30 -28.59 -18.78
CA PHE A 95 -3.83 -29.85 -19.28
C PHE A 95 -4.01 -30.79 -18.09
N ILE A 96 -5.21 -31.36 -17.94
CA ILE A 96 -5.52 -32.32 -16.88
C ILE A 96 -5.75 -33.68 -17.52
N GLU A 97 -4.98 -34.67 -17.09
CA GLU A 97 -5.13 -36.06 -17.51
C GLU A 97 -5.41 -36.93 -16.29
N THR A 98 -6.57 -37.57 -16.25
CA THR A 98 -6.97 -38.43 -15.12
C THR A 98 -7.20 -39.86 -15.60
N ASP A 99 -6.46 -40.80 -15.00
CA ASP A 99 -6.61 -42.24 -15.19
C ASP A 99 -7.29 -42.84 -13.96
N VAL A 100 -8.61 -43.04 -14.06
CA VAL A 100 -9.43 -43.58 -12.97
C VAL A 100 -9.03 -45.01 -12.61
N ASN A 101 -8.51 -45.81 -13.55
CA ASN A 101 -8.10 -47.19 -13.30
C ASN A 101 -6.81 -47.25 -12.49
N LYS A 102 -5.85 -46.37 -12.82
CA LYS A 102 -4.61 -46.20 -12.04
C LYS A 102 -4.82 -45.37 -10.77
N LYS A 103 -5.97 -44.71 -10.64
CA LYS A 103 -6.31 -43.79 -9.54
C LYS A 103 -5.30 -42.63 -9.43
N GLU A 104 -4.94 -42.08 -10.59
CA GLU A 104 -3.99 -40.98 -10.73
C GLU A 104 -4.60 -39.85 -11.55
N SER A 105 -4.40 -38.62 -11.11
CA SER A 105 -4.69 -37.40 -11.86
C SER A 105 -3.43 -36.57 -12.02
N LYS A 106 -3.18 -36.05 -13.21
CA LYS A 106 -1.99 -35.26 -13.55
C LYS A 106 -2.39 -33.90 -14.07
N LEU A 107 -1.85 -32.86 -13.44
CA LEU A 107 -1.93 -31.49 -13.92
C LEU A 107 -0.61 -31.14 -14.61
N MET A 108 -0.67 -30.87 -15.91
CA MET A 108 0.45 -30.34 -16.69
C MET A 108 0.24 -28.85 -16.92
N LEU A 109 1.20 -28.03 -16.48
CA LEU A 109 1.22 -26.59 -16.74
C LEU A 109 2.38 -26.27 -17.66
N LYS A 110 2.09 -25.69 -18.83
CA LYS A 110 3.10 -25.18 -19.76
C LYS A 110 3.35 -23.69 -19.51
N GLN A 111 4.57 -23.22 -19.81
CA GLN A 111 4.93 -21.80 -19.72
C GLN A 111 4.59 -21.18 -18.36
N VAL A 112 5.10 -21.80 -17.29
CA VAL A 112 4.76 -21.41 -15.91
C VAL A 112 5.29 -20.00 -15.60
N THR A 113 4.49 -19.19 -14.91
CA THR A 113 4.82 -17.81 -14.52
C THR A 113 4.71 -17.63 -13.01
N LEU A 114 5.22 -16.51 -12.48
CA LEU A 114 5.15 -16.19 -11.05
C LEU A 114 3.72 -16.21 -10.47
N ARG A 115 2.68 -15.99 -11.31
CA ARG A 115 1.28 -16.05 -10.88
C ARG A 115 0.88 -17.43 -10.37
N GLU A 116 1.44 -18.49 -10.96
CA GLU A 116 1.19 -19.88 -10.56
C GLU A 116 2.04 -20.32 -9.36
N SER A 117 2.97 -19.49 -8.87
CA SER A 117 3.85 -19.80 -7.74
C SER A 117 3.09 -19.74 -6.40
N ARG A 118 2.27 -20.75 -6.12
CA ARG A 118 1.40 -20.83 -4.94
C ARG A 118 1.18 -22.27 -4.50
N ARG A 119 0.41 -22.45 -3.43
CA ARG A 119 0.02 -23.77 -2.94
C ARG A 119 -1.08 -24.36 -3.83
N ILE A 120 -0.73 -25.34 -4.66
CA ILE A 120 -1.65 -26.03 -5.57
C ILE A 120 -2.31 -27.18 -4.83
N LYS A 121 -3.63 -27.22 -4.90
CA LYS A 121 -4.50 -28.19 -4.25
C LYS A 121 -5.17 -29.08 -5.29
N CYS A 122 -5.09 -30.38 -5.07
CA CYS A 122 -5.87 -31.40 -5.76
C CYS A 122 -7.04 -31.78 -4.85
N LEU A 123 -8.27 -31.46 -5.26
CA LEU A 123 -9.50 -31.80 -4.54
C LEU A 123 -10.25 -32.91 -5.27
N LEU A 124 -10.58 -33.98 -4.56
CA LEU A 124 -11.45 -35.04 -5.05
C LEU A 124 -12.83 -34.95 -4.40
N GLN A 125 -13.86 -35.07 -5.23
CA GLN A 125 -15.25 -35.15 -4.77
C GLN A 125 -15.88 -36.41 -5.35
N ILE A 126 -16.22 -37.33 -4.46
CA ILE A 126 -16.89 -38.59 -4.78
C ILE A 126 -18.20 -38.64 -3.99
N PRO A 127 -19.37 -38.69 -4.65
CA PRO A 127 -20.64 -38.81 -3.93
C PRO A 127 -20.67 -40.06 -3.04
N GLY A 128 -20.91 -39.86 -1.75
CA GLY A 128 -20.92 -40.93 -0.75
C GLY A 128 -19.56 -41.28 -0.14
N ASP A 129 -18.47 -40.62 -0.56
CA ASP A 129 -17.13 -40.79 0.01
C ASP A 129 -16.52 -39.42 0.36
N THR A 130 -17.00 -38.86 1.48
CA THR A 130 -16.65 -37.52 1.98
C THR A 130 -15.82 -37.55 3.26
N GLU A 131 -15.53 -38.74 3.79
CA GLU A 131 -14.75 -38.95 5.00
C GLU A 131 -13.28 -39.20 4.65
N GLY A 132 -12.36 -38.71 5.48
CA GLY A 132 -10.92 -38.89 5.28
C GLY A 132 -10.23 -37.65 4.69
N GLN A 133 -9.17 -37.88 3.93
CA GLN A 133 -8.37 -36.84 3.27
C GLN A 133 -8.86 -36.66 1.82
N THR A 134 -9.85 -35.78 1.62
CA THR A 134 -10.48 -35.54 0.32
C THR A 134 -9.66 -34.64 -0.61
N SER A 135 -8.57 -34.04 -0.12
CA SER A 135 -7.69 -33.19 -0.91
C SER A 135 -6.27 -33.21 -0.38
N ASP A 136 -5.29 -32.95 -1.23
CA ASP A 136 -3.91 -32.72 -0.81
C ASP A 136 -3.33 -31.51 -1.54
N SER A 137 -2.36 -30.85 -0.93
CA SER A 137 -1.79 -29.60 -1.43
C SER A 137 -0.26 -29.63 -1.45
N THR A 138 0.32 -29.11 -2.53
CA THR A 138 1.77 -28.99 -2.76
C THR A 138 2.15 -27.55 -3.09
N SER A 139 3.38 -27.14 -2.80
CA SER A 139 3.85 -25.78 -3.11
C SER A 139 4.55 -25.74 -4.47
N LEU A 140 3.99 -25.02 -5.44
CA LEU A 140 4.69 -24.72 -6.70
C LEU A 140 5.53 -23.46 -6.52
N VAL A 141 6.83 -23.55 -6.73
CA VAL A 141 7.77 -22.44 -6.62
C VAL A 141 8.41 -22.19 -7.96
N VAL A 142 8.09 -21.03 -8.54
CA VAL A 142 8.60 -20.65 -9.86
C VAL A 142 9.91 -19.91 -9.68
N LEU A 143 10.98 -20.45 -10.23
CA LEU A 143 12.34 -19.98 -10.06
C LEU A 143 12.65 -18.85 -11.04
N VAL A 144 13.03 -17.71 -10.49
CA VAL A 144 13.44 -16.51 -11.21
C VAL A 144 14.70 -15.96 -10.56
N ALA A 145 15.75 -15.75 -11.37
CA ALA A 145 16.95 -15.09 -10.91
C ALA A 145 16.62 -13.65 -10.44
N PRO A 146 17.26 -13.15 -9.39
CA PRO A 146 17.05 -11.76 -8.97
C PRO A 146 17.39 -10.81 -10.12
N SER A 147 16.51 -9.84 -10.38
CA SER A 147 16.79 -8.75 -11.31
C SER A 147 17.90 -7.85 -10.75
N ASP A 148 18.49 -7.03 -11.63
CA ASP A 148 19.45 -6.03 -11.20
C ASP A 148 18.81 -5.11 -10.13
N PRO A 149 19.37 -5.07 -8.91
CA PRO A 149 18.75 -4.37 -7.81
C PRO A 149 18.82 -2.85 -8.01
N VAL A 150 17.72 -2.17 -7.71
CA VAL A 150 17.64 -0.71 -7.75
C VAL A 150 18.05 -0.16 -6.39
N CYS A 151 19.09 0.68 -6.38
CA CYS A 151 19.62 1.25 -5.17
C CYS A 151 19.35 2.75 -5.06
N LYS A 152 18.76 3.17 -3.92
CA LYS A 152 18.35 4.56 -3.68
C LYS A 152 18.76 5.00 -2.28
N ILE A 153 19.17 6.26 -2.16
CA ILE A 153 19.41 6.94 -0.89
C ILE A 153 18.11 7.60 -0.46
N LYS A 154 17.62 7.29 0.74
CA LYS A 154 16.50 7.95 1.38
C LYS A 154 17.01 8.84 2.52
N GLY A 155 16.61 10.11 2.49
CA GLY A 155 17.08 11.16 3.41
C GLY A 155 18.17 12.04 2.81
N THR A 156 18.58 13.05 3.58
CA THR A 156 19.59 14.03 3.17
C THR A 156 20.95 13.63 3.72
N ALA A 157 21.94 13.42 2.86
CA ALA A 157 23.29 13.03 3.25
C ALA A 157 24.09 14.23 3.79
N GLU A 158 23.65 14.79 4.91
CA GLU A 158 24.33 15.87 5.62
C GLU A 158 24.95 15.40 6.93
N TYR A 159 26.02 16.06 7.39
CA TYR A 159 26.68 15.71 8.65
C TYR A 159 25.70 15.66 9.83
N GLY A 160 25.77 14.58 10.60
CA GLY A 160 24.91 14.36 11.76
C GLY A 160 23.56 13.73 11.46
N GLN A 161 23.16 13.62 10.19
CA GLN A 161 21.85 13.09 9.81
C GLN A 161 21.80 11.56 9.83
N ASN A 162 20.57 11.03 9.83
CA ASN A 162 20.30 9.61 9.67
C ASN A 162 19.72 9.39 8.27
N ILE A 163 20.29 8.45 7.52
CA ILE A 163 19.86 8.12 6.16
C ILE A 163 19.67 6.62 6.03
N SER A 164 18.89 6.21 5.03
CA SER A 164 18.74 4.79 4.69
C SER A 164 19.07 4.54 3.24
N LEU A 165 19.90 3.52 2.99
CA LEU A 165 20.20 3.04 1.65
C LEU A 165 19.27 1.87 1.38
N THR A 166 18.51 1.93 0.30
CA THR A 166 17.56 0.89 -0.08
C THR A 166 18.10 0.13 -1.28
N CYS A 167 17.94 -1.19 -1.27
CA CYS A 167 18.30 -2.10 -2.34
C CYS A 167 17.15 -3.07 -2.55
N VAL A 168 16.51 -2.98 -3.72
CA VAL A 168 15.33 -3.80 -4.03
C VAL A 168 15.48 -4.34 -5.45
N SER A 169 15.42 -5.67 -5.60
CA SER A 169 15.21 -6.31 -6.90
C SER A 169 13.72 -6.34 -7.22
N GLU A 170 13.35 -5.95 -8.44
CA GLU A 170 11.96 -5.95 -8.91
C GLU A 170 11.43 -7.37 -9.09
N GLU A 171 12.26 -8.28 -9.60
CA GLU A 171 11.93 -9.69 -9.72
C GLU A 171 12.93 -10.56 -8.94
N GLY A 172 12.49 -11.70 -8.43
CA GLY A 172 13.33 -12.70 -7.79
C GLY A 172 12.50 -13.72 -7.02
N SER A 173 12.62 -14.99 -7.38
CA SER A 173 11.89 -16.09 -6.71
C SER A 173 12.74 -17.36 -6.62
N PRO A 174 12.93 -17.98 -5.44
CA PRO A 174 12.51 -17.52 -4.11
C PRO A 174 12.98 -16.11 -3.75
N ALA A 175 12.35 -15.51 -2.74
CA ALA A 175 12.64 -14.15 -2.32
C ALA A 175 14.16 -13.93 -2.11
N PRO A 176 14.77 -12.93 -2.74
CA PRO A 176 16.20 -12.72 -2.66
C PRO A 176 16.61 -12.24 -1.26
N THR A 177 17.79 -12.70 -0.85
CA THR A 177 18.52 -12.20 0.32
C THR A 177 19.41 -11.04 -0.08
N TYR A 178 19.51 -10.03 0.78
CA TYR A 178 20.29 -8.83 0.50
C TYR A 178 21.48 -8.74 1.46
N GLN A 179 22.62 -8.32 0.93
CA GLN A 179 23.84 -8.09 1.70
C GLN A 179 24.55 -6.82 1.26
N TRP A 180 24.88 -5.95 2.21
CA TRP A 180 25.59 -4.70 1.97
C TRP A 180 27.09 -4.81 2.27
N GLN A 181 27.88 -4.21 1.38
CA GLN A 181 29.32 -4.04 1.54
C GLN A 181 29.65 -2.55 1.40
N SER A 182 30.56 -2.05 2.24
CA SER A 182 30.98 -0.65 2.17
C SER A 182 32.47 -0.53 1.83
N TYR A 183 32.78 0.51 1.07
CA TYR A 183 34.11 0.80 0.58
C TYR A 183 34.38 2.29 0.78
N ASP A 184 35.62 2.62 1.14
CA ASP A 184 36.05 4.01 1.24
C ASP A 184 36.13 4.71 -0.12
N VAL A 185 36.29 6.03 -0.13
CA VAL A 185 36.51 6.83 -1.36
C VAL A 185 37.69 6.34 -2.19
N LYS A 186 38.64 5.62 -1.59
CA LYS A 186 39.77 4.94 -2.26
C LYS A 186 39.43 3.52 -2.76
N ASN A 187 38.17 3.12 -2.72
CA ASN A 187 37.67 1.79 -3.08
C ASN A 187 38.29 0.65 -2.24
N ILE A 188 38.55 0.92 -0.96
CA ILE A 188 39.10 -0.06 -0.01
C ILE A 188 37.93 -0.62 0.83
N PRO A 189 37.76 -1.94 0.92
CA PRO A 189 36.71 -2.54 1.75
C PRO A 189 36.83 -2.08 3.20
N ARG A 190 35.71 -1.68 3.80
CA ARG A 190 35.62 -1.29 5.21
C ARG A 190 34.37 -1.92 5.85
N PRO A 191 34.42 -2.24 7.15
CA PRO A 191 33.24 -2.71 7.86
C PRO A 191 32.16 -1.62 7.88
N LEU A 192 30.89 -2.04 7.92
CA LEU A 192 29.78 -1.13 8.15
C LEU A 192 29.94 -0.44 9.51
N PRO A 193 29.51 0.84 9.65
CA PRO A 193 29.54 1.51 10.93
C PRO A 193 28.80 0.70 12.03
N PRO A 194 29.28 0.69 13.28
CA PRO A 194 28.75 -0.22 14.31
C PRO A 194 27.29 0.03 14.70
N LYS A 195 26.74 1.21 14.37
CA LYS A 195 25.35 1.57 14.65
C LYS A 195 24.39 1.24 13.50
N THR A 196 24.86 0.62 12.41
CA THR A 196 23.99 0.35 11.26
C THR A 196 22.99 -0.75 11.51
N THR A 197 21.83 -0.64 10.88
CA THR A 197 20.82 -1.72 10.83
C THR A 197 20.65 -2.17 9.40
N GLU A 198 20.73 -3.47 9.15
CA GLU A 198 20.52 -4.08 7.84
C GLU A 198 19.32 -5.03 7.94
N LYS A 199 18.25 -4.73 7.20
CA LYS A 199 17.04 -5.56 7.18
C LYS A 199 16.36 -5.46 5.82
N ASP A 200 16.03 -6.59 5.20
CA ASP A 200 15.26 -6.69 3.95
C ASP A 200 15.78 -5.76 2.82
N GLY A 201 17.10 -5.66 2.69
CA GLY A 201 17.75 -4.80 1.68
C GLY A 201 17.86 -3.33 2.05
N VAL A 202 17.39 -2.92 3.23
CA VAL A 202 17.53 -1.56 3.76
C VAL A 202 18.69 -1.48 4.75
N LEU A 203 19.66 -0.62 4.45
CA LEU A 203 20.79 -0.29 5.33
C LEU A 203 20.60 1.11 5.92
N SER A 204 20.29 1.17 7.22
CA SER A 204 20.15 2.41 7.97
C SER A 204 21.50 2.85 8.53
N LEU A 205 21.94 4.04 8.15
CA LEU A 205 23.14 4.71 8.64
C LEU A 205 22.74 5.85 9.57
N PHE A 206 23.35 5.89 10.75
CA PHE A 206 23.04 6.90 11.77
C PHE A 206 24.24 7.82 12.02
N ASN A 207 23.97 9.11 12.22
CA ASN A 207 24.99 10.15 12.45
C ASN A 207 26.08 10.09 11.38
N VAL A 208 25.69 10.33 10.12
CA VAL A 208 26.62 10.24 8.99
C VAL A 208 27.66 11.35 9.03
N SER A 209 28.88 11.03 8.64
CA SER A 209 30.04 11.92 8.66
C SER A 209 30.79 11.86 7.33
N ARG A 210 31.83 12.69 7.18
CA ARG A 210 32.71 12.65 6.00
C ARG A 210 33.23 11.24 5.71
N ASP A 211 33.65 10.51 6.75
CA ASP A 211 34.24 9.17 6.63
C ASP A 211 33.24 8.09 6.21
N THR A 212 31.94 8.36 6.36
CA THR A 212 30.88 7.47 5.84
C THR A 212 30.72 7.60 4.32
N SER A 213 31.26 8.66 3.70
CA SER A 213 31.26 8.81 2.24
C SER A 213 32.09 7.70 1.58
N GLY A 214 31.68 7.26 0.39
CA GLY A 214 32.33 6.16 -0.31
C GLY A 214 31.34 5.38 -1.18
N TYR A 215 31.67 4.12 -1.46
CA TYR A 215 30.86 3.24 -2.28
C TYR A 215 30.17 2.18 -1.41
N PHE A 216 28.89 1.96 -1.66
CA PHE A 216 28.09 0.93 -1.03
C PHE A 216 27.59 0.00 -2.11
N ILE A 217 27.94 -1.29 -1.98
CA ILE A 217 27.54 -2.32 -2.93
C ILE A 217 26.53 -3.22 -2.23
N CYS A 218 25.31 -3.25 -2.75
CA CYS A 218 24.34 -4.24 -2.33
C CYS A 218 24.41 -5.44 -3.28
N THR A 219 24.43 -6.64 -2.70
CA THR A 219 24.27 -7.89 -3.42
C THR A 219 22.89 -8.47 -3.10
N SER A 220 22.06 -8.62 -4.11
CA SER A 220 20.78 -9.34 -4.06
C SER A 220 21.03 -10.77 -4.56
N ALA A 221 20.74 -11.79 -3.75
CA ALA A 221 21.10 -13.17 -4.04
C ALA A 221 19.97 -14.14 -3.70
N ASN A 222 19.73 -15.07 -4.61
CA ASN A 222 18.84 -16.21 -4.42
C ASN A 222 19.54 -17.48 -4.92
N LYS A 223 18.96 -18.67 -4.69
CA LYS A 223 19.51 -19.98 -5.08
C LYS A 223 19.83 -20.12 -6.58
N ILE A 224 19.29 -19.23 -7.42
CA ILE A 224 19.50 -19.21 -8.87
C ILE A 224 20.73 -18.38 -9.27
N ARG A 225 20.83 -17.14 -8.77
CA ARG A 225 21.90 -16.18 -9.12
C ARG A 225 21.96 -15.05 -8.10
N SER A 226 23.05 -14.29 -8.15
CA SER A 226 23.17 -12.98 -7.51
C SER A 226 23.33 -11.85 -8.54
N ALA A 227 22.78 -10.69 -8.19
CA ALA A 227 22.89 -9.43 -8.91
C ALA A 227 23.35 -8.34 -7.93
N LYS A 228 23.99 -7.28 -8.43
CA LYS A 228 24.61 -6.25 -7.58
C LYS A 228 24.29 -4.85 -8.08
N CYS A 229 24.15 -3.91 -7.14
CA CYS A 229 24.12 -2.48 -7.45
C CYS A 229 25.33 -1.80 -6.81
N ASN A 230 25.78 -0.69 -7.40
CA ASN A 230 26.77 0.19 -6.79
C ASN A 230 26.15 1.55 -6.50
N LEU A 231 26.29 2.03 -5.28
CA LEU A 231 25.75 3.28 -4.80
C LEU A 231 26.88 4.16 -4.27
N THR A 232 27.00 5.39 -4.79
CA THR A 232 27.98 6.35 -4.29
C THR A 232 27.32 7.25 -3.26
N LEU A 233 27.82 7.24 -2.02
CA LEU A 233 27.37 8.11 -0.95
C LEU A 233 28.37 9.25 -0.77
N SER A 234 27.89 10.49 -0.86
CA SER A 234 28.66 11.69 -0.58
C SER A 234 27.97 12.48 0.52
N VAL A 235 28.61 12.56 1.68
CA VAL A 235 28.07 13.31 2.83
C VAL A 235 28.71 14.69 2.87
N MET A 236 27.87 15.72 2.88
CA MET A 236 28.31 17.12 2.88
C MET A 236 27.98 17.82 4.22
N PRO A 237 28.73 18.86 4.61
CA PRO A 237 28.30 19.71 5.72
C PRO A 237 26.96 20.38 5.37
N SER A 238 26.11 20.56 6.38
CA SER A 238 24.87 21.32 6.22
C SER A 238 25.19 22.75 5.76
N THR A 239 24.80 23.09 4.54
CA THR A 239 24.98 24.45 4.05
C THR A 239 23.97 25.35 4.76
N LEU A 240 24.43 26.42 5.39
CA LEU A 240 23.55 27.46 5.91
C LEU A 240 22.62 27.90 4.78
N LYS A 241 21.29 27.79 4.99
CA LYS A 241 20.28 28.19 4.01
C LYS A 241 20.65 29.57 3.47
N ILE A 242 20.86 29.69 2.16
CA ILE A 242 21.34 30.90 1.47
C ILE A 242 20.53 32.15 1.85
N GLY A 243 19.27 31.98 2.25
CA GLY A 243 18.40 33.05 2.77
C GLY A 243 18.89 33.71 4.07
N ALA A 244 19.54 32.97 4.98
CA ALA A 244 20.08 33.54 6.21
C ALA A 244 21.28 34.46 5.94
N THR A 245 22.17 34.06 5.01
CA THR A 245 23.32 34.87 4.62
C THR A 245 22.89 36.13 3.84
N ALA A 246 21.89 36.01 2.96
CA ALA A 246 21.33 37.16 2.26
C ALA A 246 20.62 38.16 3.21
N GLY A 247 19.92 37.65 4.23
CA GLY A 247 19.28 38.49 5.26
C GLY A 247 20.28 39.25 6.12
N ILE A 248 21.39 38.63 6.51
CA ILE A 248 22.45 39.29 7.27
C ILE A 248 23.10 40.40 6.43
N ILE A 249 23.45 40.11 5.16
CA ILE A 249 24.06 41.09 4.27
C ILE A 249 23.10 42.27 4.02
N GLY A 250 21.82 41.98 3.74
CA GLY A 250 20.79 43.00 3.56
C GLY A 250 20.57 43.86 4.80
N GLY A 251 20.55 43.25 5.99
CA GLY A 251 20.42 43.93 7.27
C GLY A 251 21.61 44.84 7.58
N CYS A 252 22.84 44.38 7.31
CA CYS A 252 24.04 45.20 7.46
C CYS A 252 24.02 46.43 6.51
N VAL A 253 23.62 46.24 5.25
CA VAL A 253 23.54 47.35 4.28
C VAL A 253 22.47 48.38 4.69
N ALA A 254 21.30 47.91 5.14
CA ALA A 254 20.24 48.79 5.63
C ALA A 254 20.65 49.53 6.91
N GLY A 255 21.30 48.85 7.85
CA GLY A 255 21.80 49.45 9.08
C GLY A 255 22.85 50.53 8.83
N VAL A 256 23.78 50.29 7.90
CA VAL A 256 24.77 51.30 7.48
C VAL A 256 24.10 52.51 6.82
N ALA A 257 23.09 52.30 5.97
CA ALA A 257 22.35 53.40 5.35
C ALA A 257 21.63 54.28 6.38
N VAL A 258 21.02 53.68 7.40
CA VAL A 258 20.37 54.42 8.51
C VAL A 258 21.40 55.19 9.32
N LEU A 259 22.57 54.60 9.62
CA LEU A 259 23.66 55.30 10.32
C LEU A 259 24.16 56.53 9.53
N VAL A 260 24.32 56.41 8.21
CA VAL A 260 24.72 57.54 7.35
C VAL A 260 23.66 58.64 7.37
N LEU A 261 22.36 58.30 7.35
CA LEU A 261 21.27 59.27 7.45
C LEU A 261 21.24 59.98 8.81
N ILE A 262 21.47 59.25 9.91
CA ILE A 262 21.54 59.84 11.26
C ILE A 262 22.72 60.81 11.33
N ILE A 263 23.90 60.42 10.85
CA ILE A 263 25.08 61.29 10.80
C ILE A 263 24.80 62.54 9.96
N TYR A 264 24.17 62.40 8.78
CA TYR A 264 23.78 63.51 7.94
C TYR A 264 22.81 64.48 8.65
N CYS A 265 21.80 63.97 9.33
CA CYS A 265 20.85 64.78 10.11
C CYS A 265 21.53 65.48 11.30
N CYS A 266 22.43 64.80 12.02
CA CYS A 266 23.22 65.39 13.10
C CYS A 266 24.18 66.49 12.62
N CYS A 267 24.78 66.32 11.44
CA CYS A 267 25.62 67.34 10.81
C CYS A 267 24.82 68.54 10.28
N ARG A 268 23.55 68.34 9.92
CA ARG A 268 22.67 69.41 9.41
C ARG A 268 22.10 70.28 10.55
N ASN A 269 21.82 69.70 11.72
CA ASN A 269 21.37 70.45 12.90
C ASN A 269 22.46 71.33 13.53
N LYS A 270 23.75 70.98 13.39
CA LYS A 270 24.84 71.83 13.89
C LYS A 270 25.02 73.16 13.12
N ARG A 271 24.40 73.31 11.94
CA ARG A 271 24.42 74.57 11.16
C ARG A 271 23.39 75.61 11.59
N GLN A 272 22.44 75.29 12.48
CA GLN A 272 21.40 76.23 12.94
C GLN A 272 21.65 76.79 14.35
N ALA A 273 22.77 76.44 15.00
CA ALA A 273 23.10 76.91 16.36
C ALA A 273 24.14 78.04 16.41
N GLU A 274 24.44 78.70 15.30
CA GLU A 274 25.43 79.81 15.22
C GLU A 274 24.82 81.20 14.93
N GLU A 275 23.54 81.43 15.26
CA GLU A 275 22.90 82.75 15.06
C GLU A 275 22.06 83.17 16.28
N PHE A 276 22.71 83.60 17.36
CA PHE A 276 22.17 84.60 18.30
C PHE A 276 23.36 85.41 18.86
N ALA A 277 23.39 86.69 18.52
CA ALA A 277 24.48 87.63 18.71
C ALA A 277 24.33 88.50 19.98
N MET A 278 25.49 88.92 20.56
CA MET A 278 25.84 90.23 21.21
C MET A 278 25.02 90.70 22.45
N GLU A 279 25.48 91.44 23.48
CA GLU A 279 26.70 92.21 23.86
C GLU A 279 26.62 92.54 25.40
N PRO A 280 27.64 93.12 26.07
CA PRO A 280 27.83 93.09 27.55
C PRO A 280 27.37 94.35 28.31
N PRO A 281 27.31 94.30 29.66
CA PRO A 281 27.61 95.51 30.44
C PRO A 281 28.62 95.31 31.60
N VAL A 282 29.57 96.26 31.62
CA VAL A 282 30.18 97.05 32.72
C VAL A 282 30.69 96.34 33.99
N ILE A 283 31.98 96.57 34.25
CA ILE A 283 32.79 96.19 35.41
C ILE A 283 32.63 97.25 36.52
N GLU A 284 32.51 96.81 37.78
CA GLU A 284 32.84 97.62 38.95
C GLU A 284 33.66 96.78 39.94
N TYR A 285 34.79 97.32 40.38
CA TYR A 285 35.87 96.64 41.12
C TYR A 285 35.63 96.65 42.63
N HIS A 286 36.20 95.69 43.38
CA HIS A 286 37.03 95.98 44.56
C HIS A 286 37.93 94.79 44.98
N ASP A 287 39.23 95.08 44.90
CA ASP A 287 40.43 94.74 45.70
C ASP A 287 40.62 93.43 46.51
N VAL A 288 41.83 92.89 46.32
CA VAL A 288 42.54 91.76 46.98
C VAL A 288 43.11 92.19 48.36
N PRO A 289 43.50 91.27 49.30
CA PRO A 289 44.70 90.41 49.21
C PRO A 289 44.50 88.97 49.78
N LYS A 290 45.10 87.90 49.22
CA LYS A 290 46.39 87.24 49.61
C LYS A 290 46.59 87.12 51.13
N GLN A 291 46.91 85.99 51.77
CA GLN A 291 47.88 84.93 51.42
C GLN A 291 47.82 83.78 52.49
N GLU A 292 48.22 82.56 52.11
CA GLU A 292 48.93 81.50 52.90
C GLU A 292 48.30 80.99 54.22
N LYS A 293 48.31 79.71 54.65
CA LYS A 293 49.11 78.51 54.34
C LYS A 293 48.47 77.30 55.09
N GLN A 294 48.77 76.09 54.60
CA GLN A 294 49.00 74.83 55.34
C GLN A 294 47.84 73.84 55.62
N GLU A 295 48.06 72.64 55.08
CA GLU A 295 47.70 71.26 55.49
C GLU A 295 46.49 71.02 56.41
N ASP A 296 45.54 70.18 55.97
CA ASP A 296 45.51 68.72 56.23
C ASP A 296 44.11 68.17 55.88
N GLY A 297 44.04 66.87 55.58
CA GLY A 297 42.89 66.07 55.95
C GLY A 297 41.74 65.92 54.96
N SER A 298 41.78 64.77 54.27
CA SER A 298 40.64 63.83 54.17
C SER A 298 39.38 64.26 53.40
N GLY A 299 39.05 63.44 52.38
CA GLY A 299 37.73 62.83 52.40
C GLY A 299 36.82 63.05 51.19
N VAL A 300 37.15 62.33 50.11
CA VAL A 300 36.19 61.64 49.21
C VAL A 300 35.29 62.50 48.33
N VAL A 301 35.71 62.51 47.07
CA VAL A 301 35.04 62.88 45.82
C VAL A 301 33.71 62.13 45.65
N ARG A 302 32.63 62.89 45.38
CA ARG A 302 31.46 62.41 44.62
C ARG A 302 31.30 63.27 43.37
N LYS A 303 31.45 62.65 42.20
CA LYS A 303 30.88 63.11 40.92
C LYS A 303 30.00 62.00 40.36
N THR A 304 28.70 62.24 40.39
CA THR A 304 27.73 61.78 39.39
C THR A 304 28.07 62.50 38.06
N SER A 305 27.79 61.97 36.87
CA SER A 305 26.49 61.58 36.31
C SER A 305 26.77 60.74 35.04
N ILE A 306 25.87 59.87 34.54
CA ILE A 306 24.91 60.17 33.45
C ILE A 306 24.14 58.88 33.08
N GLU A 307 22.81 59.03 32.87
CA GLU A 307 21.83 58.28 32.02
C GLU A 307 21.70 56.75 32.14
N GLY A 308 20.54 56.09 32.05
CA GLY A 308 19.17 56.50 31.70
C GLY A 308 18.32 55.23 31.44
N CYS A 309 17.09 55.25 31.96
CA CYS A 309 15.92 54.34 31.85
C CYS A 309 15.40 54.12 30.39
N ILE A 310 14.52 53.20 29.96
CA ILE A 310 13.58 52.18 30.53
C ILE A 310 13.03 51.31 29.35
N ASP A 311 12.77 50.00 29.59
CA ASP A 311 11.76 49.05 29.03
C ASP A 311 11.58 48.79 27.49
N LEU A 312 11.15 47.62 26.97
CA LEU A 312 10.41 46.46 27.52
C LEU A 312 10.52 45.21 26.60
N ARG A 313 10.70 44.04 27.24
CA ARG A 313 10.10 42.69 27.02
C ARG A 313 10.37 41.77 25.80
N GLY A 314 10.87 40.58 26.19
CA GLY A 314 10.52 39.24 25.70
C GLY A 314 11.75 38.38 25.37
N ARG A 315 11.94 37.11 25.76
CA ARG A 315 11.27 36.10 26.60
C ARG A 315 12.23 34.88 26.63
N TYR A 316 12.43 34.27 27.83
CA TYR A 316 12.98 32.94 28.22
C TYR A 316 14.19 32.27 27.52
N GLU A 317 15.23 31.95 28.31
CA GLU A 317 15.74 30.60 28.70
C GLU A 317 17.26 30.70 29.01
N THR A 318 17.66 30.74 30.29
CA THR A 318 18.18 29.63 31.12
C THR A 318 19.67 29.33 30.89
N GLU A 319 20.53 30.00 31.67
CA GLU A 319 21.91 29.58 31.95
C GLU A 319 21.94 28.80 33.28
N LYS A 320 22.62 27.65 33.27
CA LYS A 320 23.23 27.02 34.45
C LYS A 320 24.69 26.72 34.10
N ASP A 321 25.56 27.62 34.53
CA ASP A 321 26.97 27.31 34.74
C ASP A 321 27.12 26.52 36.04
N SER A 322 27.80 25.37 35.96
CA SER A 322 28.40 24.72 37.12
C SER A 322 29.82 24.29 36.77
N GLU A 323 30.72 24.86 37.55
CA GLU A 323 32.13 24.58 37.73
C GLU A 323 32.52 23.09 37.65
N ARG A 324 33.64 22.79 36.99
CA ARG A 324 34.89 22.37 37.64
C ARG A 324 35.87 21.77 36.64
N HIS A 325 36.98 22.49 36.46
CA HIS A 325 38.26 21.88 36.14
C HIS A 325 38.78 21.10 37.36
N ASN A 326 39.20 19.86 37.14
CA ASN A 326 40.18 19.19 37.99
C ASN A 326 41.36 18.69 37.14
N ASP A 327 42.54 19.02 37.68
CA ASP A 327 43.78 18.26 37.68
C ASP A 327 44.51 17.98 36.36
N ARG A 328 45.42 18.91 36.03
CA ARG A 328 46.67 18.62 35.34
C ARG A 328 47.81 18.75 36.35
N ARG A 329 48.33 17.61 36.82
CA ARG A 329 49.54 17.54 37.65
C ARG A 329 50.77 17.35 36.76
N ASP A 330 51.90 17.73 37.37
CA ASP A 330 53.29 17.41 37.06
C ASP A 330 54.01 18.42 36.16
N ILE A 331 55.07 19.03 36.72
CA ILE A 331 56.46 18.85 36.31
C ILE A 331 57.38 19.70 37.23
N TYR A 332 58.17 19.05 38.10
CA TYR A 332 59.63 19.17 38.28
C TYR A 332 60.08 18.80 39.71
N SER A 333 60.70 17.64 39.79
CA SER A 333 61.58 17.20 40.88
C SER A 333 62.94 17.88 40.79
N ARG A 334 63.49 18.30 41.94
CA ARG A 334 64.93 18.55 42.20
C ARG A 334 65.10 18.60 43.72
N GLY A 335 65.99 17.91 44.41
CA GLY A 335 66.92 16.83 44.14
C GLY A 335 67.21 16.19 45.51
N ARG A 336 67.45 14.88 45.56
CA ARG A 336 68.80 14.33 45.75
C ARG A 336 69.37 14.56 47.17
N ASN A 337 69.28 13.56 48.04
CA ASN A 337 70.42 12.77 48.52
C ASN A 337 69.98 11.80 49.63
N GLU A 338 70.31 10.51 49.45
CA GLU A 338 71.22 9.74 50.32
C GLU A 338 70.59 9.49 51.71
N GLY A 339 70.04 8.31 51.98
CA GLY A 339 70.78 7.07 52.09
C GLY A 339 70.83 6.69 53.57
N ARG A 340 70.41 5.46 53.89
CA ARG A 340 70.70 4.75 55.15
C ARG A 340 69.97 5.31 56.39
N GLN A 341 68.78 4.82 56.73
CA GLN A 341 68.57 3.56 57.46
C GLN A 341 69.37 3.51 58.76
N GLU A 342 68.71 3.82 59.87
CA GLU A 342 68.40 2.89 60.97
C GLU A 342 68.36 3.60 62.32
N ARG A 343 67.27 3.31 63.05
CA ARG A 343 67.22 3.23 64.52
C ARG A 343 67.26 4.57 65.24
N TYR A 344 66.11 5.00 65.76
CA TYR A 344 65.92 5.46 67.15
C TYR A 344 64.41 5.72 67.33
N ASP A 345 63.63 4.64 67.31
CA ASP A 345 62.44 4.56 68.15
C ASP A 345 62.93 4.53 69.60
N ASP A 346 62.47 5.46 70.44
CA ASP A 346 62.36 5.34 71.92
C ASP A 346 62.25 6.72 72.62
N ARG A 347 61.42 7.63 72.10
CA ARG A 347 61.04 8.85 72.86
C ARG A 347 59.63 9.36 72.57
N LYS A 348 58.67 8.44 72.50
CA LYS A 348 57.24 8.69 72.78
C LYS A 348 56.99 8.12 74.18
N PRO A 349 57.00 8.91 75.27
CA PRO A 349 55.71 9.28 75.87
C PRO A 349 55.79 10.45 76.86
N TYR A 350 55.73 11.72 76.43
CA TYR A 350 55.40 12.83 77.35
C TYR A 350 54.54 13.95 76.74
N ASN A 351 54.13 13.82 75.47
CA ASN A 351 53.32 14.85 74.77
C ASN A 351 51.87 14.43 74.46
N ASN A 352 51.41 13.26 74.90
CA ASN A 352 50.07 12.77 74.56
C ASN A 352 48.97 13.16 75.56
N ASP A 353 49.30 13.38 76.83
CA ASP A 353 48.27 13.65 77.84
C ASP A 353 47.71 15.08 77.74
N GLN A 354 48.51 16.02 77.26
CA GLN A 354 48.07 17.40 77.06
C GLN A 354 47.19 17.55 75.80
N GLN A 355 47.39 16.70 74.78
CA GLN A 355 46.59 16.73 73.55
C GLN A 355 45.17 16.20 73.78
N ASN A 356 45.00 15.19 74.65
CA ASN A 356 43.70 14.56 74.89
C ASN A 356 42.74 15.50 75.65
N HIS A 357 43.25 16.31 76.59
CA HIS A 357 42.40 17.23 77.35
C HIS A 357 41.84 18.40 76.49
N TYR A 358 42.52 18.76 75.40
CA TYR A 358 42.02 19.75 74.43
C TYR A 358 41.01 19.16 73.44
N ASN A 359 41.14 17.88 73.09
CA ASN A 359 40.24 17.21 72.14
C ASN A 359 38.86 16.93 72.77
N ASP A 360 38.81 16.54 74.05
CA ASP A 360 37.53 16.27 74.73
C ASP A 360 36.70 17.54 74.96
N ARG A 361 37.37 18.68 75.20
CA ARG A 361 36.70 19.99 75.31
C ARG A 361 36.18 20.47 73.96
N ARG A 362 36.83 20.12 72.85
CA ARG A 362 36.40 20.48 71.49
C ARG A 362 35.15 19.70 71.06
N SER A 363 35.07 18.42 71.42
CA SER A 363 33.89 17.58 71.17
C SER A 363 32.63 18.17 71.79
N GLN A 364 32.70 18.69 73.02
CA GLN A 364 31.54 19.28 73.70
C GLN A 364 31.02 20.57 73.03
N TYR A 365 31.87 21.33 72.33
CA TYR A 365 31.44 22.51 71.56
C TYR A 365 30.88 22.15 70.19
N ASP A 366 31.33 21.04 69.60
CA ASP A 366 30.82 20.54 68.32
C ASP A 366 29.44 19.88 68.51
N ASP A 367 29.23 19.13 69.61
CA ASP A 367 27.92 18.52 69.93
C ASP A 367 26.83 19.57 70.22
N LEU A 368 27.19 20.69 70.86
CA LEU A 368 26.30 21.84 71.05
C LEU A 368 26.02 22.57 69.73
N ARG A 369 26.95 22.56 68.78
CA ARG A 369 26.79 23.23 67.47
C ARG A 369 25.84 22.49 66.55
N ASP A 370 25.84 21.17 66.62
CA ASP A 370 24.95 20.32 65.84
C ASP A 370 23.50 20.38 66.35
N GLN A 371 23.31 20.50 67.68
CA GLN A 371 21.98 20.67 68.27
C GLN A 371 21.30 22.01 67.92
N TYR A 372 22.05 23.09 67.70
CA TYR A 372 21.50 24.39 67.24
C TYR A 372 21.46 24.52 65.70
N GLY A 373 22.04 23.58 64.96
CA GLY A 373 22.12 23.59 63.49
C GLY A 373 20.95 22.91 62.79
N ASP A 374 20.38 21.87 63.40
CA ASP A 374 19.35 21.03 62.75
C ASP A 374 17.93 21.58 62.87
N ASP A 375 17.61 22.30 63.95
CA ASP A 375 16.22 22.75 64.19
C ASP A 375 15.79 23.97 63.34
N ARG A 376 16.74 24.69 62.70
CA ARG A 376 16.44 25.92 61.94
C ARG A 376 16.40 25.77 60.41
N LYS A 377 16.92 24.68 59.85
CA LYS A 377 16.94 24.45 58.38
C LYS A 377 15.84 23.51 57.88
N ASN A 378 15.31 22.64 58.74
CA ASN A 378 14.42 21.57 58.31
C ASN A 378 13.00 21.98 57.80
N PRO A 379 12.38 23.10 58.22
CA PRO A 379 11.04 23.44 57.72
C PRO A 379 10.99 23.97 56.29
N TYR A 380 12.09 24.51 55.78
CA TYR A 380 12.12 25.18 54.47
C TYR A 380 12.60 24.26 53.34
N ASP A 381 13.55 23.37 53.61
CA ASP A 381 14.05 22.41 52.64
C ASP A 381 12.99 21.32 52.35
N GLY A 382 12.38 20.72 53.38
CA GLY A 382 11.29 19.76 53.18
C GLY A 382 10.04 20.35 52.50
N ARG A 383 9.78 21.66 52.67
CA ARG A 383 8.69 22.33 51.96
C ARG A 383 9.02 22.52 50.48
N LYS A 384 10.28 22.79 50.15
CA LYS A 384 10.77 22.95 48.77
C LYS A 384 10.81 21.63 48.02
N ASP A 385 11.15 20.54 48.70
CA ASP A 385 11.12 19.18 48.15
C ASP A 385 9.67 18.74 47.88
N CYS A 386 8.75 18.98 48.82
CA CYS A 386 7.31 18.74 48.58
C CYS A 386 6.75 19.57 47.42
N PHE A 387 7.18 20.82 47.25
CA PHE A 387 6.78 21.64 46.11
C PHE A 387 7.37 21.12 44.78
N SER A 388 8.59 20.59 44.80
CA SER A 388 9.26 20.01 43.64
C SER A 388 8.59 18.69 43.23
N ASP A 389 8.35 17.79 44.19
CA ASP A 389 7.64 16.52 43.97
C ASP A 389 6.21 16.75 43.46
N GLN A 390 5.55 17.79 43.96
CA GLN A 390 4.22 18.18 43.49
C GLN A 390 4.28 18.74 42.06
N GLN A 391 5.33 19.48 41.71
CA GLN A 391 5.55 20.03 40.37
C GLN A 391 5.89 18.93 39.35
N ASP A 392 6.71 17.95 39.74
CA ASP A 392 7.01 16.76 38.94
C ASP A 392 5.75 15.91 38.73
N ARG A 393 4.91 15.75 39.77
CA ARG A 393 3.61 15.07 39.63
C ARG A 393 2.66 15.81 38.68
N TYR A 394 2.69 17.14 38.62
CA TYR A 394 1.94 17.91 37.63
C TYR A 394 2.55 17.79 36.22
N GLY A 395 3.87 17.67 36.10
CA GLY A 395 4.59 17.36 34.86
C GLY A 395 4.18 16.00 34.31
N ASP A 396 4.31 14.94 35.11
CA ASP A 396 3.87 13.58 34.77
C ASP A 396 2.38 13.48 34.41
N GLN A 397 1.54 14.38 34.94
CA GLN A 397 0.12 14.45 34.56
C GLN A 397 -0.08 15.13 33.21
N ARG A 398 0.74 16.12 32.86
CA ARG A 398 0.73 16.76 31.54
C ARG A 398 1.26 15.81 30.47
N ASP A 399 2.38 15.14 30.73
CA ASP A 399 2.96 14.18 29.78
C ASP A 399 1.96 13.05 29.48
N ARG A 400 1.25 12.55 30.51
CA ARG A 400 0.16 11.57 30.30
C ARG A 400 -1.05 12.13 29.54
N GLN A 401 -1.30 13.44 29.60
CA GLN A 401 -2.36 14.08 28.82
C GLN A 401 -1.93 14.30 27.38
N ASP A 402 -0.67 14.66 27.15
CA ASP A 402 -0.07 14.83 25.83
C ASP A 402 0.03 13.45 25.13
N ASP A 403 0.51 12.40 25.80
CA ASP A 403 0.48 11.02 25.28
C ASP A 403 -0.94 10.54 24.93
N ARG A 404 -1.94 10.99 25.70
CA ARG A 404 -3.34 10.68 25.46
C ARG A 404 -3.87 11.46 24.26
N GLN A 405 -3.46 12.73 24.10
CA GLN A 405 -3.80 13.59 22.99
C GLN A 405 -3.18 13.06 21.69
N ASP A 406 -1.90 12.71 21.70
CA ASP A 406 -1.20 12.08 20.57
C ASP A 406 -1.91 10.80 20.13
N ARG A 407 -2.35 9.97 21.09
CA ARG A 407 -3.13 8.76 20.78
C ARG A 407 -4.50 9.08 20.17
N PHE A 408 -5.14 10.19 20.56
CA PHE A 408 -6.39 10.63 19.94
C PHE A 408 -6.16 11.15 18.52
N ASP A 409 -5.06 11.86 18.29
CA ASP A 409 -4.68 12.37 16.99
C ASP A 409 -4.27 11.23 16.04
N ASP A 410 -3.50 10.24 16.50
CA ASP A 410 -3.22 8.99 15.77
C ASP A 410 -4.51 8.25 15.38
N HIS A 411 -5.48 8.19 16.30
CA HIS A 411 -6.77 7.59 16.03
C HIS A 411 -7.55 8.38 14.98
N ARG A 412 -7.50 9.71 15.03
CA ARG A 412 -8.14 10.60 14.08
C ARG A 412 -7.53 10.47 12.68
N GLU A 413 -6.21 10.48 12.57
CA GLU A 413 -5.50 10.25 11.31
C GLU A 413 -5.89 8.89 10.70
N ARG A 414 -6.01 7.84 11.53
CA ARG A 414 -6.48 6.53 11.05
C ARG A 414 -7.93 6.56 10.55
N TYR A 415 -8.80 7.40 11.11
CA TYR A 415 -10.18 7.55 10.60
C TYR A 415 -10.20 8.33 9.29
N ASP A 416 -9.38 9.37 9.18
CA ASP A 416 -9.23 10.18 7.97
C ASP A 416 -8.65 9.33 6.83
N ASP A 417 -7.59 8.54 7.09
CA ASP A 417 -7.02 7.56 6.14
C ASP A 417 -8.07 6.55 5.66
N ARG A 418 -8.93 6.07 6.57
CA ARG A 418 -10.00 5.12 6.24
C ARG A 418 -11.09 5.77 5.38
N GLN A 419 -11.36 7.05 5.61
CA GLN A 419 -12.30 7.82 4.82
C GLN A 419 -11.75 8.06 3.41
N ASP A 420 -10.48 8.45 3.29
CA ASP A 420 -9.79 8.63 2.01
C ASP A 420 -9.77 7.33 1.19
N HIS A 421 -9.49 6.18 1.83
CA HIS A 421 -9.58 4.88 1.16
C HIS A 421 -10.99 4.54 0.68
N SER A 422 -12.02 4.96 1.42
CA SER A 422 -13.42 4.73 1.05
C SER A 422 -13.83 5.61 -0.13
N ASP A 423 -13.33 6.85 -0.18
CA ASP A 423 -13.56 7.78 -1.28
C ASP A 423 -12.81 7.35 -2.55
N ASP A 424 -11.56 6.88 -2.42
CA ASP A 424 -10.80 6.27 -3.53
C ASP A 424 -11.51 5.06 -4.13
N HIS A 425 -12.10 4.19 -3.29
CA HIS A 425 -12.87 3.05 -3.77
C HIS A 425 -14.16 3.50 -4.47
N ARG A 426 -14.81 4.55 -3.96
CA ARG A 426 -16.00 5.14 -4.58
C ARG A 426 -15.66 5.75 -5.94
N ASP A 427 -14.53 6.41 -6.08
CA ASP A 427 -14.11 7.03 -7.34
C ASP A 427 -13.67 5.98 -8.37
N ARG A 428 -12.95 4.92 -7.97
CA ARG A 428 -12.71 3.77 -8.88
C ARG A 428 -14.00 3.11 -9.35
N TYR A 429 -15.02 3.03 -8.50
CA TYR A 429 -16.31 2.49 -8.90
C TYR A 429 -17.02 3.39 -9.91
N LYS A 430 -16.92 4.72 -9.75
CA LYS A 430 -17.43 5.68 -10.75
C LYS A 430 -16.67 5.55 -12.07
N ASP A 431 -15.33 5.54 -12.05
CA ASP A 431 -14.52 5.39 -13.26
C ASP A 431 -14.84 4.09 -14.00
N ARG A 432 -15.01 2.99 -13.26
CA ARG A 432 -15.42 1.70 -13.84
C ARG A 432 -16.83 1.75 -14.43
N LYS A 433 -17.74 2.48 -13.78
CA LYS A 433 -19.10 2.68 -14.28
C LYS A 433 -19.10 3.53 -15.55
N ASP A 434 -18.34 4.61 -15.58
CA ASP A 434 -18.19 5.49 -16.75
C ASP A 434 -17.56 4.72 -17.92
N CYS A 435 -16.52 3.90 -17.68
CA CYS A 435 -15.96 3.01 -18.70
C CYS A 435 -16.98 1.99 -19.22
N SER A 436 -17.85 1.48 -18.36
CA SER A 436 -18.91 0.54 -18.75
C SER A 436 -20.00 1.22 -19.56
N ASP A 437 -20.34 2.47 -19.23
CA ASP A 437 -21.31 3.28 -19.96
C ASP A 437 -20.73 3.69 -21.33
N ASP A 438 -19.46 4.08 -21.41
CA ASP A 438 -18.73 4.31 -22.67
C ASP A 438 -18.70 3.07 -23.56
N HIS A 439 -18.44 1.90 -22.97
CA HIS A 439 -18.51 0.63 -23.69
C HIS A 439 -19.93 0.37 -24.20
N ARG A 440 -20.96 0.59 -23.36
CA ARG A 440 -22.37 0.42 -23.75
C ARG A 440 -22.76 1.37 -24.88
N ASP A 441 -22.30 2.61 -24.85
CA ASP A 441 -22.53 3.60 -25.90
C ASP A 441 -21.80 3.23 -27.19
N ARG A 442 -20.57 2.70 -27.10
CA ARG A 442 -19.84 2.17 -28.26
C ARG A 442 -20.56 0.95 -28.86
N TYR A 443 -21.08 0.04 -28.03
CA TYR A 443 -21.90 -1.07 -28.50
C TYR A 443 -23.24 -0.59 -29.09
N GLY A 444 -23.85 0.46 -28.53
CA GLY A 444 -25.05 1.11 -29.05
C GLY A 444 -24.82 1.71 -30.43
N ASN A 445 -23.78 2.54 -30.58
CA ASN A 445 -23.37 3.13 -31.85
C ASN A 445 -23.00 2.07 -32.90
N GLN A 446 -22.31 1.00 -32.49
CA GLN A 446 -21.98 -0.11 -33.38
C GLN A 446 -23.25 -0.86 -33.81
N LYS A 447 -24.22 -1.05 -32.92
CA LYS A 447 -25.52 -1.64 -33.23
C LYS A 447 -26.31 -0.76 -34.20
N GLU A 448 -26.33 0.56 -34.04
CA GLU A 448 -26.93 1.49 -35.00
C GLU A 448 -26.26 1.42 -36.38
N HIS A 449 -24.94 1.28 -36.41
CA HIS A 449 -24.17 1.12 -37.65
C HIS A 449 -24.52 -0.18 -38.41
N TYR A 450 -24.94 -1.23 -37.70
CA TYR A 450 -25.44 -2.47 -38.30
C TYR A 450 -26.95 -2.46 -38.56
N SER A 451 -27.73 -1.62 -37.88
CA SER A 451 -29.18 -1.47 -38.13
C SER A 451 -29.47 -0.79 -39.47
N GLY A 452 -28.70 0.24 -39.86
CA GLY A 452 -28.91 0.95 -41.14
C GLY A 452 -28.84 0.04 -42.38
N PRO A 453 -27.80 -0.81 -42.53
CA PRO A 453 -27.75 -1.80 -43.59
C PRO A 453 -28.84 -2.86 -43.47
N ARG A 454 -29.21 -3.28 -42.25
CA ARG A 454 -30.23 -4.32 -42.02
C ARG A 454 -31.63 -3.85 -42.41
N ASP A 455 -32.00 -2.62 -42.06
CA ASP A 455 -33.25 -2.00 -42.51
C ASP A 455 -33.26 -1.81 -44.03
N SER A 456 -32.11 -1.55 -44.66
CA SER A 456 -31.98 -1.51 -46.11
C SER A 456 -32.13 -2.90 -46.75
N TYR A 457 -31.61 -3.97 -46.13
CA TYR A 457 -31.77 -5.34 -46.61
C TYR A 457 -33.21 -5.85 -46.43
N ASP A 458 -33.86 -5.52 -45.31
CA ASP A 458 -35.25 -5.90 -45.03
C ASP A 458 -36.21 -5.17 -46.00
N ASN A 459 -36.00 -3.87 -46.27
CA ASN A 459 -36.77 -3.15 -47.30
C ASN A 459 -36.56 -3.71 -48.71
N ILE A 460 -35.34 -4.16 -49.04
CA ILE A 460 -35.06 -4.83 -50.32
C ILE A 460 -35.76 -6.19 -50.37
N HIS A 461 -35.72 -6.96 -49.28
CA HIS A 461 -36.38 -8.26 -49.18
C HIS A 461 -37.91 -8.12 -49.30
N ASP A 462 -38.51 -7.14 -48.61
CA ASP A 462 -39.94 -6.82 -48.70
C ASP A 462 -40.31 -6.33 -50.11
N SER A 463 -39.42 -5.60 -50.80
CA SER A 463 -39.63 -5.19 -52.19
C SER A 463 -39.58 -6.38 -53.16
N TYR A 464 -38.65 -7.34 -52.95
CA TYR A 464 -38.59 -8.57 -53.73
C TYR A 464 -39.77 -9.49 -53.46
N ASP A 465 -40.22 -9.63 -52.22
CA ASP A 465 -41.40 -10.45 -51.88
C ASP A 465 -42.68 -9.81 -52.42
N ASN A 466 -42.87 -8.49 -52.29
CA ASN A 466 -43.99 -7.79 -52.93
C ASN A 466 -43.95 -7.89 -54.47
N GLY A 467 -42.76 -7.86 -55.07
CA GLY A 467 -42.57 -8.06 -56.51
C GLY A 467 -42.87 -9.49 -56.95
N ARG A 468 -42.49 -10.48 -56.14
CA ARG A 468 -42.74 -11.90 -56.36
C ARG A 468 -44.22 -12.25 -56.21
N ASP A 469 -44.89 -11.66 -55.22
CA ASP A 469 -46.32 -11.84 -55.00
C ASP A 469 -47.13 -11.14 -56.09
N ASN A 470 -46.75 -9.94 -56.54
CA ASN A 470 -47.36 -9.32 -57.73
C ASN A 470 -47.17 -10.15 -59.01
N TYR A 471 -45.98 -10.73 -59.23
CA TYR A 471 -45.76 -11.61 -60.39
C TYR A 471 -46.58 -12.90 -60.32
N ARG A 472 -46.73 -13.48 -59.12
CA ARG A 472 -47.59 -14.65 -58.91
C ARG A 472 -49.06 -14.28 -59.11
N GLN A 473 -49.55 -13.23 -58.46
CA GLN A 473 -50.94 -12.78 -58.54
C GLN A 473 -51.35 -12.49 -59.98
N ASN A 474 -50.54 -11.71 -60.73
CA ASN A 474 -50.85 -11.38 -62.12
C ASN A 474 -50.85 -12.60 -63.05
N ARG A 475 -49.93 -13.55 -62.84
CA ARG A 475 -49.92 -14.79 -63.65
C ARG A 475 -51.11 -15.69 -63.35
N TYR A 476 -51.49 -15.81 -62.08
CA TYR A 476 -52.68 -16.56 -61.68
C TYR A 476 -53.98 -15.90 -62.18
N ASP A 477 -54.05 -14.57 -62.17
CA ASP A 477 -55.22 -13.83 -62.65
C ASP A 477 -55.34 -13.86 -64.18
N ASP A 478 -54.22 -13.80 -64.92
CA ASP A 478 -54.22 -13.94 -66.39
C ASP A 478 -54.56 -15.37 -66.84
N ASP A 479 -54.01 -16.39 -66.18
CA ASP A 479 -54.36 -17.78 -66.44
C ASP A 479 -55.84 -18.06 -66.11
N ARG A 480 -56.35 -17.48 -65.01
CA ARG A 480 -57.76 -17.60 -64.60
C ARG A 480 -58.70 -16.92 -65.60
N ARG A 481 -58.39 -15.71 -66.06
CA ARG A 481 -59.17 -15.03 -67.12
C ARG A 481 -59.17 -15.84 -68.42
N SER A 482 -58.03 -16.39 -68.83
CA SER A 482 -57.95 -17.26 -70.01
C SER A 482 -58.77 -18.55 -69.88
N PHE A 483 -58.90 -19.09 -68.67
CA PHE A 483 -59.76 -20.24 -68.40
C PHE A 483 -61.24 -19.86 -68.37
N ASP A 484 -61.61 -18.74 -67.76
CA ASP A 484 -62.98 -18.26 -67.67
C ASP A 484 -63.53 -17.86 -69.07
N ASP A 485 -62.72 -17.22 -69.92
CA ASP A 485 -63.10 -16.89 -71.30
C ASP A 485 -63.33 -18.16 -72.14
N ARG A 486 -62.47 -19.17 -71.98
CA ARG A 486 -62.66 -20.48 -72.64
C ARG A 486 -63.91 -21.18 -72.14
N ARG A 487 -64.20 -21.10 -70.84
CA ARG A 487 -65.40 -21.68 -70.25
C ARG A 487 -66.66 -21.02 -70.79
N GLN A 488 -66.68 -19.69 -70.92
CA GLN A 488 -67.79 -18.97 -71.54
C GLN A 488 -68.00 -19.37 -73.01
N ASP A 489 -66.94 -19.55 -73.81
CA ASP A 489 -67.10 -20.04 -75.20
C ASP A 489 -67.68 -21.47 -75.25
N TYR A 490 -67.33 -22.33 -74.28
CA TYR A 490 -67.94 -23.66 -74.17
C TYR A 490 -69.42 -23.58 -73.80
N ASP A 491 -69.78 -22.76 -72.80
CA ASP A 491 -71.16 -22.59 -72.35
C ASP A 491 -72.03 -21.98 -73.49
N ASP A 492 -71.53 -20.97 -74.21
CA ASP A 492 -72.20 -20.36 -75.38
C ASP A 492 -72.40 -21.34 -76.55
N ARG A 493 -71.45 -22.27 -76.74
CA ARG A 493 -71.61 -23.35 -77.74
C ARG A 493 -72.64 -24.36 -77.28
N GLN A 494 -72.68 -24.67 -75.99
CA GLN A 494 -73.64 -25.60 -75.42
C GLN A 494 -75.06 -25.04 -75.50
N ASP A 495 -75.26 -23.76 -75.16
CA ASP A 495 -76.54 -23.07 -75.31
C ASP A 495 -77.02 -23.02 -76.77
N ARG A 496 -76.09 -22.81 -77.72
CA ARG A 496 -76.42 -22.91 -79.16
C ARG A 496 -76.88 -24.31 -79.54
N TYR A 497 -76.20 -25.35 -79.05
CA TYR A 497 -76.59 -26.73 -79.26
C TYR A 497 -77.96 -27.04 -78.67
N ASP A 498 -78.22 -26.61 -77.44
CA ASP A 498 -79.48 -26.84 -76.76
C ASP A 498 -80.63 -26.07 -77.42
N ASN A 499 -80.42 -24.82 -77.84
CA ASN A 499 -81.40 -24.07 -78.63
C ASN A 499 -81.73 -24.79 -79.94
N HIS A 500 -80.71 -25.30 -80.64
CA HIS A 500 -80.93 -26.06 -81.86
C HIS A 500 -81.71 -27.35 -81.58
N ARG A 501 -81.44 -28.02 -80.45
CA ARG A 501 -82.17 -29.21 -79.99
C ARG A 501 -83.62 -28.90 -79.62
N TYR A 502 -83.89 -27.77 -78.95
CA TYR A 502 -85.26 -27.32 -78.67
C TYR A 502 -86.03 -27.02 -79.96
N ARG A 503 -85.42 -26.31 -80.92
CA ARG A 503 -86.04 -26.08 -82.24
C ARG A 503 -86.34 -27.37 -83.00
N TYR A 504 -85.49 -28.40 -82.87
CA TYR A 504 -85.78 -29.71 -83.44
C TYR A 504 -86.97 -30.38 -82.74
N ARG A 505 -87.05 -30.29 -81.40
CA ARG A 505 -88.20 -30.81 -80.64
C ARG A 505 -89.49 -30.09 -80.98
N ASP A 506 -89.52 -28.75 -80.98
CA ASP A 506 -90.72 -27.99 -81.34
C ASP A 506 -91.21 -28.34 -82.76
N ARG A 507 -90.28 -28.50 -83.71
CA ARG A 507 -90.62 -28.92 -85.07
C ARG A 507 -91.16 -30.36 -85.11
N GLN A 508 -90.66 -31.22 -84.24
CA GLN A 508 -91.13 -32.59 -84.11
C GLN A 508 -92.51 -32.65 -83.43
N ASP A 509 -92.77 -31.79 -82.45
CA ASP A 509 -94.07 -31.66 -81.78
C ASP A 509 -95.12 -31.03 -82.71
N ASP A 510 -94.77 -30.03 -83.51
CA ASP A 510 -95.64 -29.47 -84.54
C ASP A 510 -95.98 -30.50 -85.63
N TYR A 511 -94.98 -31.30 -86.04
CA TYR A 511 -95.20 -32.43 -86.94
C TYR A 511 -96.15 -33.47 -86.33
N ASN A 512 -95.99 -33.78 -85.03
CA ASN A 512 -96.87 -34.70 -84.32
C ASN A 512 -98.30 -34.14 -84.16
N ASP A 513 -98.48 -32.86 -83.81
CA ASP A 513 -99.80 -32.23 -83.70
C ASP A 513 -100.50 -32.16 -85.06
N HIS A 514 -99.78 -31.83 -86.14
CA HIS A 514 -100.33 -31.89 -87.49
C HIS A 514 -100.78 -33.31 -87.84
N ARG A 515 -99.94 -34.33 -87.59
CA ARG A 515 -100.30 -35.73 -87.80
C ARG A 515 -101.57 -36.10 -87.01
N ASP A 516 -101.63 -35.77 -85.74
CA ASP A 516 -102.76 -36.10 -84.87
C ASP A 516 -104.05 -35.34 -85.28
N ARG A 517 -103.94 -34.12 -85.84
CA ARG A 517 -105.08 -33.41 -86.45
C ARG A 517 -105.58 -34.05 -87.73
N TYR A 518 -104.68 -34.51 -88.60
CA TYR A 518 -105.06 -35.27 -89.80
C TYR A 518 -105.77 -36.58 -89.40
N GLU A 519 -105.29 -37.26 -88.36
CA GLU A 519 -105.93 -38.48 -87.84
C GLU A 519 -107.32 -38.20 -87.22
N ARG A 520 -107.52 -37.07 -86.53
CA ARG A 520 -108.84 -36.68 -85.98
C ARG A 520 -109.82 -36.16 -87.02
N GLN A 521 -109.37 -35.43 -88.05
CA GLN A 521 -110.26 -34.94 -89.11
C GLN A 521 -110.71 -36.05 -90.06
N GLY A 522 -109.98 -37.18 -90.13
CA GLY A 522 -110.44 -38.38 -90.82
C GLY A 522 -111.56 -39.15 -90.11
N GLN A 523 -111.89 -38.84 -88.85
CA GLN A 523 -112.84 -39.63 -88.04
C GLN A 523 -114.21 -38.98 -87.79
N TYR A 524 -114.45 -37.73 -88.21
CA TYR A 524 -115.71 -37.00 -87.90
C TYR A 524 -116.53 -36.55 -89.11
N THR A 525 -116.18 -36.94 -90.34
CA THR A 525 -116.98 -36.66 -91.54
C THR A 525 -117.04 -37.87 -92.48
N ASP A 526 -117.78 -38.88 -92.07
CA ASP A 526 -118.53 -39.81 -92.96
C ASP A 526 -119.45 -40.62 -92.04
N GLY A 527 -120.76 -40.32 -91.99
CA GLY A 527 -121.78 -41.02 -92.77
C GLY A 527 -121.94 -42.46 -92.26
N HIS A 528 -122.96 -42.88 -91.52
CA HIS A 528 -124.41 -42.70 -91.71
C HIS A 528 -124.86 -42.68 -93.19
N ASP A 529 -125.42 -43.84 -93.55
CA ASP A 529 -126.31 -44.22 -94.65
C ASP A 529 -125.75 -44.48 -96.06
N TYR A 530 -125.73 -45.78 -96.36
CA TYR A 530 -126.13 -46.52 -97.58
C TYR A 530 -125.46 -46.24 -98.93
#